data_AF-A0A7Y3NXB8-F1
#
_entry.id   AF-A0A7Y3NXB8-F1
#
_cell.length_a   1.000
_cell.length_b   1.000
_cell.length_c   1.000
_cell.angle_alpha   90.00
_cell.angle_beta   90.00
_cell.angle_gamma   90.00
#
_symmetry.space_group_name_H-M   'P 1'
#
loop_
_entity.id
_entity.type
_entity.pdbx_description
1 polymer ?
#
loop_
_entity_poly.entity_id
_entity_poly.type
_entity_poly.pdbx_seq_one_letter_code
_entity_poly.pdbx_strand_id
1 'polypeptide(L)'
;MEDPYYDRQILLDRIAELEKRLEVLENEKNEYEHLTFAWTNNLGQWYWHVDTNRVEFNPLKVTALGYSLDEIPETIDYQFFTSKLHPDDYDHVMQVMADHMMGLCPAYEVEYRIQAKNGT
;
A
#
# COMPACT_ATOMS: atom_id res chain seq x y z
N MET A 1 -42.79 -16.37 24.18
CA MET A 1 -41.86 -15.37 23.61
C MET A 1 -40.68 -16.17 23.13
N GLU A 2 -40.66 -16.51 21.85
CA GLU A 2 -39.57 -17.27 21.23
C GLU A 2 -38.38 -16.35 21.01
N ASP A 3 -37.24 -16.79 21.54
CA ASP A 3 -35.93 -16.16 21.39
C ASP A 3 -35.53 -16.20 19.90
N PRO A 4 -35.23 -15.06 19.24
CA PRO A 4 -34.82 -15.02 17.84
C PRO A 4 -33.34 -15.38 17.74
N TYR A 5 -33.01 -16.61 18.14
CA TYR A 5 -31.69 -17.18 17.90
C TYR A 5 -31.62 -17.45 16.40
N TYR A 6 -31.07 -16.50 15.64
CA TYR A 6 -30.68 -16.72 14.26
C TYR A 6 -29.85 -18.01 14.21
N ASP A 7 -30.26 -18.96 13.37
CA ASP A 7 -29.53 -20.20 13.18
C ASP A 7 -28.06 -19.85 12.87
N ARG A 8 -27.15 -20.45 13.62
CA ARG A 8 -25.71 -20.27 13.48
C ARG A 8 -25.29 -20.44 12.02
N GLN A 9 -25.93 -21.35 11.29
CA GLN A 9 -25.63 -21.57 9.88
C GLN A 9 -26.00 -20.36 9.01
N ILE A 10 -27.17 -19.75 9.23
CA ILE A 10 -27.62 -18.56 8.50
C ILE A 10 -26.67 -17.38 8.75
N LEU A 11 -26.19 -17.22 9.99
CA LEU A 11 -25.22 -16.17 10.32
C LEU A 11 -23.87 -16.40 9.64
N LEU A 12 -23.39 -17.64 9.59
CA LEU A 12 -22.13 -17.98 8.92
C LEU A 12 -22.21 -17.75 7.41
N ASP A 13 -23.30 -18.18 6.77
CA ASP A 13 -23.51 -17.97 5.35
C ASP A 13 -23.61 -16.46 5.03
N ARG A 14 -24.22 -15.67 5.93
CA ARG A 14 -24.30 -14.22 5.78
C ARG A 14 -22.95 -13.53 5.94
N ILE A 15 -22.12 -13.97 6.88
CA ILE A 15 -20.76 -13.44 7.07
C ILE A 15 -19.91 -13.72 5.83
N ALA A 16 -19.89 -14.96 5.34
CA ALA A 16 -19.12 -15.34 4.15
C ALA A 16 -19.54 -14.53 2.91
N GLU A 17 -20.84 -14.30 2.73
CA GLU A 17 -21.36 -13.46 1.63
C GLU A 17 -20.96 -11.99 1.80
N LEU A 18 -20.94 -11.46 3.02
CA LEU A 18 -20.51 -10.09 3.29
C LEU A 18 -19.01 -9.91 3.06
N GLU A 19 -18.19 -10.86 3.52
CA GLU A 19 -16.74 -10.87 3.30
C GLU A 19 -16.44 -10.86 1.79
N LYS A 20 -17.12 -11.70 1.01
CA LYS A 20 -16.96 -11.73 -0.45
C LYS A 20 -17.35 -10.41 -1.12
N ARG A 21 -18.41 -9.74 -0.64
CA ARG A 21 -18.82 -8.43 -1.17
C ARG A 21 -17.83 -7.33 -0.81
N LEU A 22 -17.29 -7.36 0.40
CA LEU A 22 -16.26 -6.42 0.83
C LEU A 22 -15.02 -6.55 -0.02
N GLU A 23 -14.55 -7.78 -0.28
CA GLU A 23 -13.41 -8.04 -1.16
C GLU A 23 -13.64 -7.47 -2.58
N VAL A 24 -14.84 -7.67 -3.15
CA VAL A 24 -15.18 -7.11 -4.48
C VAL A 24 -15.19 -5.58 -4.45
N LEU A 25 -15.80 -4.97 -3.43
CA LEU A 25 -15.87 -3.50 -3.31
C LEU A 25 -14.49 -2.88 -3.09
N GLU A 26 -13.62 -3.53 -2.31
CA GLU A 26 -12.23 -3.10 -2.13
C GLU A 26 -11.46 -3.17 -3.44
N ASN A 27 -11.59 -4.26 -4.21
CA ASN A 27 -10.96 -4.38 -5.52
C ASN A 27 -11.47 -3.30 -6.49
N GLU A 28 -12.78 -3.09 -6.59
CA GLU A 28 -13.37 -2.04 -7.44
C GLU A 28 -12.90 -0.64 -7.02
N LYS A 29 -12.81 -0.36 -5.71
CA LYS A 29 -12.31 0.91 -5.20
C LYS A 29 -10.84 1.11 -5.55
N ASN A 30 -10.00 0.10 -5.34
CA ASN A 30 -8.58 0.14 -5.67
C ASN A 30 -8.38 0.37 -7.17
N GLU A 31 -9.10 -0.37 -8.02
CA GLU A 31 -9.08 -0.18 -9.47
C GLU A 31 -9.54 1.23 -9.88
N TYR A 32 -10.59 1.74 -9.25
CA TYR A 32 -11.09 3.10 -9.51
C TYR A 32 -10.07 4.17 -9.12
N GLU A 33 -9.41 4.04 -7.96
CA GLU A 33 -8.33 4.93 -7.52
C GLU A 33 -7.14 4.87 -8.49
N HIS A 34 -6.75 3.68 -8.94
CA HIS A 34 -5.72 3.51 -9.97
C HIS A 34 -6.08 4.21 -11.30
N LEU A 35 -7.33 4.12 -11.75
CA LEU A 35 -7.79 4.71 -13.01
C LEU A 35 -7.99 6.22 -12.94
N THR A 36 -8.50 6.76 -11.82
CA THR A 36 -8.77 8.20 -11.67
C THR A 36 -7.49 9.02 -11.52
N PHE A 37 -6.42 8.45 -10.97
CA PHE A 37 -5.12 9.11 -10.89
C PHE A 37 -4.27 9.02 -12.16
N ALA A 38 -4.82 8.57 -13.30
CA ALA A 38 -4.09 8.45 -14.58
C ALA A 38 -3.40 9.75 -15.08
N TRP A 39 -3.66 10.92 -14.48
CA TRP A 39 -2.96 12.17 -14.78
C TRP A 39 -1.53 12.20 -14.19
N THR A 40 -1.19 11.25 -13.31
CA THR A 40 0.17 11.04 -12.77
C THR A 40 0.95 9.96 -13.53
N ASN A 41 0.61 9.65 -14.78
CA ASN A 41 1.23 8.59 -15.60
C ASN A 41 2.76 8.69 -15.80
N ASN A 42 3.41 9.73 -15.28
CA ASN A 42 4.87 9.88 -15.26
C ASN A 42 5.51 9.70 -13.87
N LEU A 43 4.72 9.40 -12.83
CA LEU A 43 5.20 9.24 -11.46
C LEU A 43 5.07 7.79 -10.99
N GLY A 44 6.05 7.35 -10.21
CA GLY A 44 6.01 6.06 -9.53
C GLY A 44 4.92 6.07 -8.46
N GLN A 45 3.87 5.27 -8.65
CA GLN A 45 2.77 5.09 -7.69
C GLN A 45 3.01 3.85 -6.85
N TRP A 46 2.56 3.91 -5.60
CA TRP A 46 2.62 2.78 -4.69
C TRP A 46 1.53 2.90 -3.63
N TYR A 47 1.13 1.76 -3.08
CA TYR A 47 0.21 1.61 -1.98
C TYR A 47 0.83 0.65 -0.97
N TRP A 48 0.76 0.98 0.31
CA TRP A 48 1.27 0.13 1.39
C TRP A 48 0.12 -0.42 2.22
N HIS A 49 -0.06 -1.74 2.16
CA HIS A 49 -0.93 -2.52 3.03
C HIS A 49 -0.21 -2.71 4.37
N VAL A 50 -0.47 -1.80 5.32
CA VAL A 50 0.23 -1.72 6.62
C VAL A 50 0.06 -2.98 7.46
N ASP A 51 -1.11 -3.62 7.39
CA ASP A 51 -1.51 -4.82 8.11
C ASP A 51 -0.71 -6.06 7.69
N THR A 52 -0.48 -6.21 6.39
CA THR A 52 0.27 -7.34 5.78
C THR A 52 1.71 -7.01 5.47
N ASN A 53 2.13 -5.76 5.68
CA ASN A 53 3.40 -5.21 5.27
C ASN A 53 3.72 -5.42 3.77
N ARG A 54 2.69 -5.32 2.90
CA ARG A 54 2.85 -5.50 1.45
C ARG A 54 2.80 -4.16 0.74
N VAL A 55 3.73 -3.92 -0.18
CA VAL A 55 3.70 -2.75 -1.06
C VAL A 55 3.32 -3.16 -2.47
N GLU A 56 2.24 -2.59 -2.98
CA GLU A 56 1.85 -2.65 -4.38
C GLU A 56 2.34 -1.39 -5.08
N PHE A 57 2.86 -1.51 -6.30
CA PHE A 57 3.45 -0.38 -7.01
C PHE A 57 3.30 -0.54 -8.51
N ASN A 58 3.28 0.59 -9.23
CA ASN A 58 3.32 0.57 -10.68
C ASN A 58 4.76 0.37 -11.19
N PRO A 59 4.94 -0.14 -12.42
CA PRO A 59 6.29 -0.37 -12.97
C PRO A 59 7.21 0.86 -12.93
N LEU A 60 6.64 2.05 -13.08
CA LEU A 60 7.39 3.31 -13.08
C LEU A 60 8.18 3.53 -11.78
N LYS A 61 7.66 3.08 -10.63
CA LYS A 61 8.33 3.24 -9.33
C LYS A 61 9.71 2.60 -9.29
N VAL A 62 9.88 1.43 -9.91
CA VAL A 62 11.13 0.67 -9.89
C VAL A 62 11.99 0.96 -11.12
N THR A 63 11.37 1.20 -12.28
CA THR A 63 12.13 1.58 -13.49
C THR A 63 12.79 2.94 -13.35
N ALA A 64 12.18 3.88 -12.62
CA ALA A 64 12.80 5.17 -12.30
C ALA A 64 14.06 5.02 -11.43
N LEU A 65 14.18 3.94 -10.66
CA LEU A 65 15.36 3.59 -9.86
C LEU A 65 16.35 2.68 -10.63
N GLY A 66 16.08 2.38 -11.90
CA GLY A 66 16.92 1.58 -12.77
C GLY A 66 16.74 0.07 -12.66
N TYR A 67 15.70 -0.41 -11.98
CA TYR A 67 15.36 -1.84 -11.91
C TYR A 67 14.41 -2.24 -13.05
N SER A 68 14.55 -3.47 -13.54
CA SER A 68 13.49 -4.11 -14.33
C SER A 68 12.55 -4.91 -13.42
N LEU A 69 11.31 -5.12 -13.86
CA LEU A 69 10.29 -5.80 -13.04
C LEU A 69 10.68 -7.24 -12.67
N ASP A 70 11.40 -7.93 -13.56
CA ASP A 70 11.89 -9.29 -13.34
C ASP A 70 12.98 -9.40 -12.26
N GLU A 71 13.57 -8.27 -11.86
CA GLU A 71 14.56 -8.19 -10.78
C GLU A 71 13.92 -7.94 -9.41
N ILE A 72 12.63 -7.61 -9.38
CA ILE A 72 11.89 -7.32 -8.16
C ILE A 72 11.16 -8.60 -7.71
N PRO A 73 11.24 -8.97 -6.43
CA PRO A 73 10.42 -10.05 -5.90
C PRO A 73 8.93 -9.83 -6.17
N GLU A 74 8.18 -10.91 -6.36
CA GLU A 74 6.72 -10.87 -6.59
C GLU A 74 5.97 -10.14 -5.46
N THR A 75 6.52 -10.17 -4.25
CA THR A 75 6.01 -9.43 -3.10
C THR A 75 7.17 -8.71 -2.42
N ILE A 76 7.01 -7.41 -2.17
CA ILE A 76 7.95 -6.61 -1.41
C ILE A 76 7.26 -5.90 -0.25
N ASP A 77 8.04 -5.61 0.78
CA ASP A 77 7.63 -4.81 1.92
C ASP A 77 8.06 -3.34 1.78
N TYR A 78 7.67 -2.48 2.73
CA TYR A 78 8.10 -1.08 2.69
C TYR A 78 9.61 -0.94 2.95
N GLN A 79 10.22 -1.90 3.67
CA GLN A 79 11.65 -1.95 3.93
C GLN A 79 12.47 -2.10 2.65
N PHE A 80 11.92 -2.71 1.60
CA PHE A 80 12.54 -2.74 0.29
C PHE A 80 12.93 -1.35 -0.22
N PHE A 81 12.08 -0.33 0.01
CA PHE A 81 12.40 1.05 -0.38
C PHE A 81 13.09 1.82 0.74
N THR A 82 12.66 1.68 2.00
CA THR A 82 13.23 2.50 3.08
C THR A 82 14.66 2.13 3.44
N SER A 83 15.09 0.88 3.21
CA SER A 83 16.49 0.47 3.33
C SER A 83 17.44 1.14 2.32
N LYS A 84 16.90 1.75 1.26
CA LYS A 84 17.66 2.46 0.22
C LYS A 84 17.68 3.97 0.43
N LEU A 85 17.05 4.47 1.50
CA LEU A 85 17.12 5.90 1.82
C LEU A 85 18.55 6.28 2.18
N HIS A 86 18.93 7.50 1.84
CA HIS A 86 20.18 8.07 2.32
C HIS A 86 20.18 8.10 3.86
N PRO A 87 21.28 7.73 4.54
CA PRO A 87 21.34 7.66 6.01
C PRO A 87 20.88 8.96 6.70
N ASP A 88 21.30 10.12 6.18
CA ASP A 88 20.91 11.43 6.73
C ASP A 88 19.41 11.75 6.58
N ASP A 89 18.72 11.11 5.64
CA ASP A 89 17.30 11.36 5.38
C ASP A 89 16.40 10.34 6.11
N TYR A 90 16.94 9.18 6.47
CA TYR A 90 16.19 8.03 6.98
C TYR A 90 15.32 8.39 8.20
N ASP A 91 15.95 8.94 9.25
CA ASP A 91 15.24 9.23 10.51
C ASP A 91 14.12 10.25 10.30
N HIS A 92 14.36 11.27 9.48
CA HIS A 92 13.35 12.29 9.16
C HIS A 92 12.16 11.68 8.40
N VAL A 93 12.43 10.91 7.35
CA VAL A 93 11.40 10.24 6.54
C VAL A 93 10.54 9.30 7.40
N MET A 94 11.18 8.49 8.24
CA MET A 94 10.47 7.57 9.12
C MET A 94 9.64 8.31 10.19
N GLN A 95 10.10 9.45 10.68
CA GLN A 95 9.34 10.26 11.62
C GLN A 95 8.09 10.86 10.97
N VAL A 96 8.20 11.45 9.77
CA VAL A 96 7.02 12.01 9.06
C VAL A 96 6.01 10.90 8.75
N MET A 97 6.48 9.70 8.41
CA MET A 97 5.62 8.53 8.23
C MET A 97 4.88 8.16 9.52
N ALA A 98 5.59 8.11 10.64
CA ALA A 98 5.00 7.82 11.95
C ALA A 98 3.97 8.89 12.37
N ASP A 99 4.27 10.17 12.17
CA ASP A 99 3.38 11.28 12.50
C ASP A 99 2.07 11.20 11.70
N HIS A 100 2.15 10.85 10.40
CA HIS A 100 0.97 10.64 9.58
C HIS A 100 0.15 9.44 10.07
N MET A 101 0.78 8.31 10.38
CA MET A 101 0.10 7.12 10.92
C MET A 101 -0.57 7.39 12.28
N MET A 102 0.00 8.28 13.10
CA MET A 102 -0.60 8.70 14.37
C MET A 102 -1.68 9.78 14.21
N GLY A 103 -1.94 10.24 12.98
CA GLY A 103 -2.91 11.31 12.71
C GLY A 103 -2.45 12.71 13.13
N LEU A 104 -1.15 12.89 13.41
CA LEU A 104 -0.56 14.19 13.75
C LEU A 104 -0.39 15.08 12.52
N CYS A 105 -0.25 14.46 11.34
CA CYS A 105 -0.22 15.15 10.05
C CYS A 105 -1.30 14.60 9.11
N PRO A 106 -2.09 15.46 8.45
CA PRO A 106 -3.17 15.02 7.54
C PRO A 106 -2.66 14.30 6.29
N ALA A 107 -1.40 14.52 5.89
CA ALA A 107 -0.78 13.89 4.72
C ALA A 107 0.69 13.56 5.00
N TYR A 108 1.17 12.45 4.45
CA TYR A 108 2.59 12.14 4.39
C TYR A 108 3.21 12.78 3.15
N GLU A 109 4.03 13.81 3.35
CA GLU A 109 4.76 14.52 2.30
C GLU A 109 6.19 14.76 2.76
N VAL A 110 7.17 14.24 2.02
CA VAL A 110 8.59 14.36 2.36
C VAL A 110 9.46 14.20 1.12
N GLU A 111 10.54 14.98 1.04
CA GLU A 111 11.58 14.84 0.03
C GLU A 111 12.77 14.08 0.62
N TYR A 112 13.32 13.13 -0.14
CA TYR A 112 14.44 12.30 0.31
C TYR A 112 15.27 11.79 -0.86
N ARG A 113 16.52 11.46 -0.58
CA ARG A 113 17.41 10.75 -1.50
C ARG A 113 17.20 9.25 -1.34
N ILE A 114 17.04 8.55 -2.46
CA ILE A 114 16.91 7.10 -2.52
C ILE A 114 17.95 6.55 -3.48
N GLN A 115 18.67 5.52 -3.04
CA GLN A 115 19.71 4.88 -3.83
C GLN A 115 19.10 4.12 -5.00
N ALA A 116 19.52 4.48 -6.21
CA ALA A 116 19.21 3.76 -7.43
C ALA A 116 20.06 2.48 -7.54
N LYS A 117 19.68 1.58 -8.45
CA LYS A 117 20.35 0.28 -8.66
C LYS A 117 21.86 0.42 -8.91
N ASN A 118 22.29 1.46 -9.61
CA ASN A 118 23.69 1.75 -9.91
C ASN A 118 24.46 2.35 -8.72
N GLY A 119 23.81 2.56 -7.57
CA GLY A 119 24.39 3.10 -6.36
C GLY A 119 24.36 4.63 -6.24
N THR A 120 23.80 5.35 -7.22
CA THR A 120 23.64 6.82 -7.15
C THR A 120 22.47 7.25 -6.30
#